data_AF-A0A9D7GZC7-F1
#
_entry.id   AF-A0A9D7GZC7-F1
#
_cell.length_a   1.000
_cell.length_b   1.000
_cell.length_c   1.000
_cell.angle_alpha   90.00
_cell.angle_beta   90.00
_cell.angle_gamma   90.00
#
_symmetry.space_group_name_H-M   'P 1'
#
loop_
_entity.id
_entity.type
_entity.pdbx_description
1 polymer ?
#
loop_
_entity_poly.entity_id
_entity_poly.type
_entity_poly.pdbx_seq_one_letter_code
_entity_poly.pdbx_strand_id
1 'polypeptide(L)'
;MIDPLNSRRLLLGAAKKYFLDAIESSDAKRRPPAVDEAPRLTPRAIERTRMSRSRDRILANLDDMYREAFERAKVSGDDSQMASLDFAYRREQLYFEILLDVRDAIERR
;
A
#
# COMPACT_ATOMS: atom_id res chain seq x y z
N MET A 1 39.27 18.37 -16.55
CA MET A 1 38.11 19.29 -16.50
C MET A 1 37.17 18.73 -15.45
N ILE A 2 37.02 19.39 -14.29
CA ILE A 2 36.27 18.86 -13.14
C ILE A 2 34.81 19.28 -13.31
N ASP A 3 33.92 18.33 -13.52
CA ASP A 3 32.51 18.58 -13.87
C ASP A 3 31.71 19.13 -12.67
N PRO A 4 31.23 20.39 -12.72
CA PRO A 4 30.56 21.05 -11.59
C PRO A 4 29.15 20.54 -11.31
N LEU A 5 28.59 19.72 -12.21
CA LEU A 5 27.24 19.16 -12.10
C LEU A 5 27.15 17.98 -11.10
N ASN A 6 28.27 17.33 -10.80
CA ASN A 6 28.29 16.18 -9.90
C ASN A 6 28.23 16.61 -8.42
N SER A 7 28.86 17.75 -8.10
CA SER A 7 28.88 18.31 -6.74
C SER A 7 27.49 18.75 -6.25
N ARG A 8 26.65 19.31 -7.13
CA ARG A 8 25.26 19.66 -6.79
C ARG A 8 24.39 18.43 -6.52
N ARG A 9 24.56 17.34 -7.27
CA ARG A 9 23.84 16.07 -7.03
C ARG A 9 24.21 15.44 -5.69
N LEU A 10 25.49 15.45 -5.34
CA LEU A 10 25.97 14.98 -4.04
C LEU A 10 25.40 15.80 -2.89
N LEU A 11 25.35 17.13 -3.03
CA LEU A 11 24.84 18.05 -2.01
C LEU A 11 23.32 17.91 -1.81
N LEU A 12 22.57 17.72 -2.90
CA LEU A 12 21.13 17.47 -2.83
C LEU A 12 20.80 16.11 -2.19
N GLY A 13 21.61 15.08 -2.47
CA GLY A 13 21.48 13.75 -1.86
C GLY A 13 21.74 13.77 -0.35
N ALA A 14 22.77 14.50 0.08
CA ALA A 14 23.08 14.67 1.50
C ALA A 14 21.97 15.44 2.23
N ALA A 15 21.48 16.54 1.66
CA ALA A 15 20.39 17.33 2.25
C ALA A 15 19.09 16.53 2.41
N LYS A 16 18.74 15.72 1.39
CA LYS A 16 17.58 14.81 1.44
C LYS A 16 17.71 13.77 2.55
N LYS A 17 18.92 13.20 2.73
CA LYS A 17 19.19 12.22 3.80
C LYS A 17 19.04 12.84 5.19
N TYR A 18 19.60 14.03 5.41
CA TYR A 18 19.49 14.73 6.70
C TYR A 18 18.06 15.17 7.02
N PHE A 19 17.30 15.58 6.02
CA PHE A 19 15.90 15.97 6.21
C PHE A 19 15.00 14.77 6.55
N LEU A 20 15.21 13.63 5.88
CA LEU A 20 14.54 12.36 6.23
C LEU A 20 14.90 11.90 7.64
N ASP A 21 16.19 11.94 7.99
CA ASP A 21 16.69 11.53 9.31
C ASP A 21 16.19 12.47 10.45
N ALA A 22 16.02 13.76 10.15
CA ALA A 22 15.42 14.73 11.07
C ALA A 22 13.92 14.47 11.33
N ILE A 23 13.17 14.08 10.30
CA ILE A 23 11.77 13.66 10.44
C ILE A 23 11.69 12.37 11.26
N GLU A 24 12.55 11.38 10.99
CA GLU A 24 12.62 10.11 11.73
C GLU A 24 12.97 10.31 13.23
N SER A 25 13.90 11.22 13.54
CA SER A 25 14.36 11.47 14.92
C SER A 25 13.30 12.17 15.79
N SER A 26 12.41 12.96 15.17
CA SER A 26 11.36 13.69 15.89
C SER A 26 10.22 12.80 16.42
N ASP A 27 9.95 11.67 15.75
CA ASP A 27 8.82 10.78 16.07
C ASP A 27 9.25 9.50 16.84
N ALA A 28 10.51 9.06 16.72
CA ALA A 28 10.94 7.74 17.22
C ALA A 28 11.20 7.63 18.73
N LYS A 29 11.25 8.75 19.48
CA LYS A 29 11.69 8.73 20.89
C LYS A 29 10.60 8.89 21.97
N ARG A 30 9.32 9.07 21.63
CA ARG A 30 8.33 9.52 22.64
C ARG A 30 7.10 8.65 22.92
N ARG A 31 6.91 7.49 22.28
CA ARG A 31 5.77 6.63 22.66
C ARG A 31 6.03 5.15 22.38
N PRO A 32 5.87 4.24 23.36
CA PRO A 32 5.71 2.83 23.03
C PRO A 32 4.44 2.70 22.17
N PRO A 33 4.47 1.94 21.06
CA PRO A 33 3.28 1.79 20.22
C PRO A 33 2.19 1.08 21.03
N ALA A 34 1.00 1.67 21.08
CA ALA A 34 -0.17 0.96 21.55
C ALA A 34 -0.37 -0.26 20.64
N VAL A 35 -0.61 -1.44 21.22
CA VAL A 35 -0.68 -2.73 20.51
C VAL A 35 -1.78 -2.76 19.43
N ASP A 36 -2.71 -1.79 19.48
CA ASP A 36 -3.91 -1.67 18.63
C ASP A 36 -3.91 -0.46 17.68
N GLU A 37 -2.82 0.31 17.59
CA GLU A 37 -2.75 1.45 16.66
C GLU A 37 -2.39 0.96 15.25
N ALA A 38 -3.27 1.20 14.27
CA ALA A 38 -3.02 0.81 12.88
C ALA A 38 -1.64 1.36 12.43
N PRO A 39 -0.78 0.53 11.82
CA PRO A 39 0.60 0.91 11.55
C PRO A 39 0.63 2.15 10.66
N ARG A 40 1.25 3.23 11.14
CA ARG A 40 1.49 4.43 10.35
C ARG A 40 2.21 4.03 9.06
N LEU A 41 1.80 4.56 7.90
CA LEU A 41 2.39 4.29 6.59
C LEU A 41 3.78 4.96 6.41
N THR A 42 4.64 4.85 7.43
CA THR A 42 6.04 5.26 7.35
C THR A 42 6.84 4.20 6.59
N PRO A 43 7.90 4.56 5.84
CA PRO A 43 8.70 3.58 5.09
C PRO A 43 9.19 2.40 5.95
N ARG A 44 9.68 2.68 7.17
CA ARG A 44 10.12 1.65 8.12
C ARG A 44 8.98 0.77 8.64
N ALA A 45 7.81 1.33 8.87
CA ALA A 45 6.66 0.55 9.30
C ALA A 45 6.17 -0.36 8.16
N ILE A 46 6.12 0.15 6.93
CA ILE A 46 5.80 -0.63 5.73
C ILE A 46 6.79 -1.80 5.56
N GLU A 47 8.10 -1.54 5.72
CA GLU A 47 9.15 -2.56 5.73
C GLU A 47 8.96 -3.58 6.85
N ARG A 48 8.61 -3.14 8.07
CA ARG A 48 8.36 -4.04 9.22
C ARG A 48 7.08 -4.86 9.08
N THR A 49 6.06 -4.31 8.41
CA THR A 49 4.84 -5.03 8.01
C THR A 49 4.94 -5.71 6.64
N ARG A 50 6.15 -5.89 6.07
CA ARG A 50 6.40 -6.83 4.95
C ARG A 50 6.16 -8.30 5.34
N MET A 51 5.20 -8.58 6.21
CA MET A 51 4.39 -9.76 6.05
C MET A 51 3.57 -9.53 4.77
N SER A 52 4.16 -9.87 3.62
CA SER A 52 3.43 -9.96 2.37
C SER A 52 2.26 -10.90 2.64
N ARG A 53 1.04 -10.35 2.81
CA ARG A 53 -0.15 -11.18 2.73
C ARG A 53 -0.04 -11.90 1.39
N SER A 54 -0.13 -13.22 1.40
CA SER A 54 -0.05 -13.99 0.16
C SER A 54 -1.08 -13.44 -0.81
N ARG A 55 -0.74 -13.41 -2.10
CA ARG A 55 -1.64 -12.95 -3.17
C ARG A 55 -3.04 -13.54 -2.98
N ASP A 56 -3.08 -14.84 -2.74
CA ASP A 56 -4.31 -15.61 -2.60
C ASP A 56 -5.15 -15.14 -1.40
N ARG A 57 -4.52 -14.70 -0.30
CA ARG A 57 -5.24 -14.16 0.86
C ARG A 57 -5.86 -12.79 0.57
N ILE A 58 -5.21 -11.95 -0.25
CA ILE A 58 -5.76 -10.66 -0.66
C ILE A 58 -6.96 -10.86 -1.57
N LEU A 59 -6.82 -11.73 -2.58
CA LEU A 59 -7.90 -12.02 -3.53
C LEU A 59 -9.09 -12.70 -2.85
N ALA A 60 -8.85 -13.66 -1.96
CA ALA A 60 -9.92 -14.31 -1.20
C ALA A 60 -10.71 -13.32 -0.35
N ASN A 61 -10.04 -12.36 0.30
CA ASN A 61 -10.72 -11.34 1.10
C ASN A 61 -11.59 -10.41 0.23
N LEU A 62 -11.11 -10.04 -0.96
CA LEU A 62 -11.90 -9.25 -1.91
C LEU A 62 -13.16 -10.01 -2.34
N ASP A 63 -13.00 -11.29 -2.68
CA ASP A 63 -14.09 -12.16 -3.11
C ASP A 63 -15.16 -12.30 -2.04
N ASP A 64 -14.77 -12.62 -0.80
CA ASP A 64 -15.69 -12.74 0.34
C ASP A 64 -16.48 -11.44 0.55
N MET A 65 -15.80 -10.29 0.55
CA MET A 65 -16.41 -9.00 0.84
C MET A 65 -17.44 -8.58 -0.22
N TYR A 66 -17.13 -8.80 -1.50
CA TYR A 66 -18.05 -8.51 -2.60
C TYR A 66 -19.19 -9.51 -2.68
N ARG A 67 -18.94 -10.79 -2.41
CA ARG A 67 -19.96 -11.83 -2.38
C ARG A 67 -20.98 -11.57 -1.28
N GLU A 68 -20.54 -11.22 -0.08
CA GLU A 68 -21.44 -10.87 1.03
C GLU A 68 -22.28 -9.63 0.71
N ALA A 69 -21.69 -8.60 0.08
CA ALA A 69 -22.41 -7.41 -0.33
C ALA A 69 -23.45 -7.73 -1.43
N PHE A 70 -23.09 -8.59 -2.38
CA PHE A 70 -23.95 -8.99 -3.48
C PHE A 70 -25.13 -9.85 -2.99
N GLU A 71 -24.89 -10.82 -2.11
CA GLU A 71 -25.97 -11.62 -1.52
C GLU A 71 -26.92 -10.75 -0.69
N ARG A 72 -26.41 -9.75 0.04
CA ARG A 72 -27.28 -8.77 0.72
C ARG A 72 -28.13 -7.98 -0.26
N ALA A 73 -27.56 -7.48 -1.36
CA ALA A 73 -28.29 -6.74 -2.40
C ALA A 73 -29.36 -7.61 -3.08
N LYS A 74 -29.04 -8.89 -3.32
CA LYS A 74 -29.94 -9.90 -3.87
C LYS A 74 -31.11 -10.21 -2.94
N VAL A 75 -30.86 -10.34 -1.63
CA VAL A 75 -31.92 -10.52 -0.63
C VAL A 75 -32.84 -9.29 -0.56
N SER A 76 -32.30 -8.08 -0.74
CA SER A 76 -33.11 -6.86 -0.81
C SER A 76 -33.79 -6.62 -2.17
N GLY A 77 -33.49 -7.41 -3.20
CA GLY A 77 -34.03 -7.23 -4.56
C GLY A 77 -33.55 -5.96 -5.26
N ASP A 78 -32.35 -5.47 -4.93
CA ASP A 78 -31.79 -4.26 -5.52
C ASP A 78 -30.86 -4.59 -6.70
N ASP A 79 -31.46 -4.71 -7.88
CA ASP A 79 -30.75 -5.03 -9.13
C ASP A 79 -29.71 -3.96 -9.51
N SER A 80 -29.95 -2.70 -9.15
CA SER A 80 -29.05 -1.59 -9.45
C SER A 80 -27.76 -1.69 -8.63
N GLN A 81 -27.90 -2.08 -7.36
CA GLN A 81 -26.79 -2.32 -6.46
C GLN A 81 -26.03 -3.58 -6.85
N MET A 82 -26.72 -4.64 -7.28
CA MET A 82 -26.08 -5.86 -7.79
C MET A 82 -25.20 -5.56 -9.01
N ALA A 83 -25.71 -4.81 -10.00
CA ALA A 83 -24.94 -4.43 -11.19
C ALA A 83 -23.74 -3.54 -10.83
N SER A 84 -23.91 -2.61 -9.88
CA SER A 84 -22.85 -1.74 -9.40
C SER A 84 -21.74 -2.53 -8.69
N LEU A 85 -22.10 -3.51 -7.87
CA LEU A 85 -21.16 -4.38 -7.17
C LEU A 85 -20.39 -5.29 -8.13
N ASP A 86 -21.03 -5.86 -9.16
CA ASP A 86 -20.34 -6.66 -10.18
C ASP A 86 -19.30 -5.83 -10.95
N PHE A 87 -19.67 -4.60 -11.36
CA PHE A 87 -18.73 -3.73 -12.06
C PHE A 87 -17.57 -3.29 -11.17
N ALA A 88 -17.85 -2.95 -9.90
CA ALA A 88 -16.83 -2.60 -8.93
C ALA A 88 -15.84 -3.76 -8.75
N TYR A 89 -16.33 -4.96 -8.42
CA TYR A 89 -15.52 -6.16 -8.23
C TYR A 89 -14.53 -6.39 -9.37
N ARG A 90 -14.99 -6.32 -10.63
CA ARG A 90 -14.13 -6.49 -11.81
C ARG A 90 -13.05 -5.41 -11.90
N ARG A 91 -13.39 -4.16 -11.58
CA ARG A 91 -12.44 -3.04 -11.57
C ARG A 91 -11.39 -3.23 -10.47
N GLU A 92 -11.79 -3.61 -9.25
CA GLU A 92 -10.83 -3.81 -8.16
C GLU A 92 -9.95 -5.04 -8.37
N GLN A 93 -10.49 -6.11 -8.96
CA GLN A 93 -9.70 -7.28 -9.36
C GLN A 93 -8.57 -6.88 -10.30
N LEU A 94 -8.87 -6.10 -11.34
CA LEU A 94 -7.88 -5.60 -12.30
C LEU A 94 -6.83 -4.72 -11.61
N TYR A 95 -7.24 -3.86 -10.67
CA TYR A 95 -6.29 -3.01 -9.92
C TYR A 95 -5.34 -3.84 -9.07
N PHE A 96 -5.83 -4.88 -8.39
CA PHE A 96 -4.97 -5.75 -7.61
C PHE A 96 -4.00 -6.54 -8.50
N GLU A 97 -4.44 -7.06 -9.64
CA GLU A 97 -3.57 -7.73 -10.61
C GLU A 97 -2.41 -6.82 -11.04
N ILE A 98 -2.70 -5.58 -11.44
CA ILE A 98 -1.67 -4.61 -11.84
C ILE A 98 -0.70 -4.31 -10.67
N LEU A 99 -1.22 -4.11 -9.45
CA LEU A 99 -0.38 -3.83 -8.29
C LEU A 99 0.53 -5.00 -7.93
N LEU A 100 0.01 -6.23 -8.06
CA LEU A 100 0.77 -7.45 -7.85
C LEU A 100 1.85 -7.61 -8.91
N ASP A 101 1.54 -7.35 -10.18
CA ASP A 101 2.51 -7.37 -11.28
C ASP A 101 3.66 -6.37 -11.03
N VAL A 102 3.34 -5.16 -10.56
CA VAL A 102 4.34 -4.15 -10.21
C VAL A 102 5.19 -4.58 -9.02
N ARG A 103 4.59 -5.15 -7.97
CA ARG A 103 5.33 -5.68 -6.81
C ARG A 103 6.31 -6.77 -7.25
N ASP A 104 5.83 -7.72 -8.03
CA ASP A 104 6.63 -8.84 -8.52
C ASP A 104 7.76 -8.34 -9.44
N ALA A 105 7.55 -7.28 -10.22
CA ALA A 105 8.60 -6.64 -11.03
C ALA A 105 9.68 -5.93 -10.18
N ILE A 106 9.31 -5.38 -9.02
CA ILE A 106 10.24 -4.76 -8.06
C ILE A 106 11.03 -5.83 -7.29
N GLU A 107 10.39 -6.94 -6.90
CA GLU A 107 11.05 -8.02 -6.15
C GLU A 107 12.05 -8.82 -7.00
N ARG A 108 11.88 -8.84 -8.32
CA ARG A 108 12.81 -9.50 -9.27
C ARG A 108 14.03 -8.66 -9.64
N ARG A 109 14.16 -7.42 -9.13
CA ARG A 109 15.31 -6.52 -9.35
C ARG A 109 16.33 -6.61 -8.22
#